data_AF-A0A7W0R0Z4-F1
#
_entry.id   AF-A0A7W0R0Z4-F1
#
_cell.length_a   1.000
_cell.length_b   1.000
_cell.length_c   1.000
_cell.angle_alpha   90.00
_cell.angle_beta   90.00
_cell.angle_gamma   90.00
#
_symmetry.space_group_name_H-M   'P 1'
#
loop_
_entity.id
_entity.type
_entity.pdbx_description
1 polymer ?
#
loop_
_entity_poly.entity_id
_entity_poly.type
_entity_poly.pdbx_seq_one_letter_code
_entity_poly.pdbx_strand_id
1 'polypeptide(L)'
;MVREVRRTDEFRGARFVGADLTGATFRDVDLTGATFTDALLIGADISGVISGLRINGVDVAPLVEAELDRLHPERLALRGTDPAGLREGWATVEAFWAPTVELARGLPESARQQRVDDEWSFVETLR
;
A
#
# COMPACT_ATOMS: atom_id res chain seq x y z
N MET A 1 5.55 -14.32 -21.78
CA MET A 1 4.85 -15.09 -20.73
C MET A 1 5.30 -14.52 -19.41
N VAL A 2 4.39 -13.94 -18.62
CA VAL A 2 4.71 -13.44 -17.28
C VAL A 2 4.80 -14.66 -16.37
N ARG A 3 5.96 -14.85 -15.71
CA ARG A 3 6.13 -15.88 -14.70
C ARG A 3 5.73 -15.28 -13.37
N GLU A 4 4.64 -15.80 -12.80
CA GLU A 4 4.21 -15.41 -11.46
C GLU A 4 4.79 -16.36 -10.41
N VAL A 5 5.29 -15.80 -9.31
CA VAL A 5 5.74 -16.57 -8.15
C VAL A 5 4.94 -16.09 -6.94
N ARG A 6 4.22 -16.99 -6.28
CA ARG A 6 3.33 -16.67 -5.15
C ARG A 6 3.82 -17.33 -3.86
N ARG A 7 3.81 -16.58 -2.75
CA ARG A 7 3.98 -17.08 -1.36
C ARG A 7 5.14 -18.08 -1.19
N THR A 8 6.35 -17.66 -1.52
CA THR A 8 7.58 -18.46 -1.38
C THR A 8 8.62 -17.69 -0.56
N ASP A 9 9.53 -18.41 0.09
CA ASP A 9 10.74 -17.86 0.72
C ASP A 9 12.03 -18.20 -0.05
N GLU A 10 11.91 -18.77 -1.25
CA GLU A 10 13.02 -19.17 -2.12
C GLU A 10 14.02 -18.03 -2.39
N PHE A 11 13.55 -16.78 -2.38
CA PHE A 11 14.38 -15.60 -2.63
C PHE A 11 14.92 -14.94 -1.36
N ARG A 12 14.69 -15.50 -0.17
CA ARG A 12 15.19 -14.92 1.08
C ARG A 12 16.73 -14.93 1.07
N GLY A 13 17.32 -13.74 1.14
CA GLY A 13 18.78 -13.55 1.06
C GLY A 13 19.38 -13.76 -0.34
N ALA A 14 18.56 -13.91 -1.38
CA ALA A 14 19.05 -14.03 -2.74
C ALA A 14 19.72 -12.73 -3.21
N ARG A 15 20.74 -12.87 -4.06
CA ARG A 15 21.44 -11.76 -4.72
C ARG A 15 21.22 -11.83 -6.22
N PHE A 16 20.59 -10.81 -6.79
CA PHE A 16 20.38 -10.68 -8.23
C PHE A 16 21.49 -9.78 -8.81
N VAL A 17 22.44 -10.36 -9.55
CA VAL A 17 23.59 -9.63 -10.12
C VAL A 17 23.46 -9.55 -11.64
N GLY A 18 23.41 -8.33 -12.18
CA GLY A 18 23.25 -8.11 -13.62
C GLY A 18 21.92 -8.62 -14.18
N ALA A 19 20.91 -8.82 -13.33
CA ALA A 19 19.60 -9.27 -13.74
C ALA A 19 18.77 -8.09 -14.28
N ASP A 20 18.11 -8.30 -15.41
CA ASP A 20 17.10 -7.39 -15.91
C ASP A 20 15.75 -7.72 -15.24
N LEU A 21 15.26 -6.80 -14.42
CA LEU A 21 13.96 -6.88 -13.74
C LEU A 21 12.96 -5.86 -14.30
N THR A 22 13.19 -5.36 -15.52
CA THR A 22 12.31 -4.38 -16.17
C THR A 22 10.88 -4.92 -16.26
N GLY A 23 9.92 -4.16 -15.74
CA GLY A 23 8.51 -4.53 -15.72
C GLY A 23 8.12 -5.56 -14.64
N ALA A 24 9.03 -5.94 -13.74
CA ALA A 24 8.68 -6.79 -12.61
C ALA A 24 7.76 -6.05 -11.62
N THR A 25 6.77 -6.75 -11.08
CA THR A 25 5.87 -6.25 -10.03
C THR A 25 6.09 -7.06 -8.75
N PHE A 26 6.32 -6.36 -7.64
CA PHE A 26 6.47 -6.94 -6.32
C PHE A 26 5.23 -6.60 -5.49
N ARG A 27 4.27 -7.51 -5.45
CA ARG A 27 3.02 -7.36 -4.68
C ARG A 27 3.08 -8.26 -3.44
N ASP A 28 2.78 -7.70 -2.28
CA ASP A 28 2.79 -8.39 -0.98
C ASP A 28 4.13 -9.09 -0.67
N VAL A 29 5.24 -8.46 -1.03
CA VAL A 29 6.61 -8.97 -0.77
C VAL A 29 7.22 -8.25 0.42
N ASP A 30 7.82 -9.03 1.33
CA ASP A 30 8.67 -8.49 2.39
C ASP A 30 10.07 -8.15 1.83
N LEU A 31 10.35 -6.85 1.72
CA LEU A 31 11.65 -6.31 1.31
C LEU A 31 12.47 -5.78 2.50
N THR A 32 12.16 -6.20 3.72
CA THR A 32 12.90 -5.78 4.93
C THR A 32 14.39 -6.12 4.79
N GLY A 33 15.23 -5.08 4.88
CA GLY A 33 16.68 -5.22 4.74
C GLY A 33 17.18 -5.40 3.30
N ALA A 34 16.31 -5.35 2.29
CA ALA A 34 16.72 -5.39 0.89
C ALA A 34 17.64 -4.20 0.56
N THR A 35 18.67 -4.46 -0.24
CA THR A 35 19.64 -3.44 -0.68
C THR A 35 19.71 -3.44 -2.20
N PHE A 36 19.49 -2.26 -2.78
CA PHE A 36 19.56 -2.01 -4.22
C PHE A 36 20.85 -1.23 -4.53
N THR A 37 21.95 -1.95 -4.77
CA THR A 37 23.25 -1.36 -5.15
C THR A 37 23.38 -1.32 -6.67
N ASP A 38 23.73 -0.15 -7.22
CA ASP A 38 23.89 0.08 -8.66
C ASP A 38 22.65 -0.32 -9.48
N ALA A 39 21.45 -0.23 -8.88
CA ALA A 39 20.19 -0.56 -9.51
C ALA A 39 19.60 0.63 -10.28
N LEU A 40 19.00 0.35 -11.44
CA LEU A 40 18.23 1.33 -12.19
C LEU A 40 16.77 1.31 -11.72
N LEU A 41 16.36 2.34 -10.97
CA LEU A 41 14.97 2.50 -10.45
C LEU A 41 14.18 3.55 -11.23
N ILE A 42 14.39 3.66 -12.55
CA ILE A 42 13.75 4.67 -13.39
C ILE A 42 12.27 4.33 -13.56
N GLY A 43 11.39 5.22 -13.08
CA GLY A 43 9.93 5.02 -13.12
C GLY A 43 9.43 3.97 -12.13
N ALA A 44 10.23 3.62 -11.11
CA ALA A 44 9.79 2.73 -10.05
C ALA A 44 8.72 3.41 -9.19
N ASP A 45 7.63 2.68 -8.91
CA ASP A 45 6.59 3.07 -7.95
C ASP A 45 6.70 2.16 -6.73
N ILE A 46 6.76 2.77 -5.54
CA ILE A 46 6.88 2.08 -4.26
C ILE A 46 5.75 2.59 -3.37
N SER A 47 4.81 1.70 -3.08
CA SER A 47 3.69 1.94 -2.17
C SER A 47 3.61 0.84 -1.11
N GLY A 48 3.01 1.17 0.04
CA GLY A 48 2.88 0.26 1.18
C GLY A 48 3.45 0.86 2.46
N VAL A 49 3.84 -0.01 3.39
CA VAL A 49 4.45 0.42 4.66
C VAL A 49 5.91 0.77 4.41
N ILE A 50 6.24 2.06 4.55
CA ILE A 50 7.59 2.57 4.35
C ILE A 50 8.18 2.97 5.72
N SER A 51 9.23 2.27 6.15
CA SER A 51 9.97 2.61 7.36
C SER A 51 11.46 2.34 7.15
N GLY A 52 12.30 3.34 7.41
CA GLY A 52 13.75 3.24 7.25
C GLY A 52 14.23 3.06 5.80
N LEU A 53 13.38 3.30 4.80
CA LEU A 53 13.75 3.28 3.39
C LEU A 53 14.73 4.43 3.12
N ARG A 54 15.91 4.10 2.61
CA ARG A 54 16.94 5.09 2.29
C ARG A 54 17.17 5.20 0.79
N ILE A 55 17.02 6.40 0.25
CA ILE A 55 17.35 6.73 -1.15
C ILE A 55 18.57 7.65 -1.13
N ASN A 56 19.68 7.22 -1.75
CA ASN A 56 20.95 7.94 -1.74
C ASN A 56 21.40 8.37 -0.32
N GLY A 57 21.16 7.51 0.67
CA GLY A 57 21.50 7.74 2.07
C GLY A 57 20.51 8.58 2.88
N VAL A 58 19.48 9.14 2.24
CA VAL A 58 18.42 9.92 2.90
C VAL A 58 17.30 9.00 3.33
N ASP A 59 16.93 9.00 4.61
CA ASP A 59 15.70 8.36 5.07
C ASP A 59 14.50 9.13 4.52
N VAL A 60 13.75 8.50 3.62
CA VAL A 60 12.63 9.15 2.93
C VAL A 60 11.31 8.98 3.67
N ALA A 61 11.22 8.10 4.67
CA ALA A 61 9.95 7.84 5.36
C ALA A 61 9.37 9.12 6.01
N PRO A 62 10.14 9.96 6.74
CA PRO A 62 9.61 11.20 7.30
C PRO A 62 9.19 12.22 6.24
N LEU A 63 9.88 12.25 5.10
CA LEU A 63 9.58 13.17 3.98
C LEU A 63 8.27 12.78 3.30
N VAL A 64 8.07 11.48 3.09
CA VAL A 64 6.84 10.93 2.54
C VAL A 64 5.68 11.16 3.50
N GLU A 65 5.84 10.88 4.80
CA GLU A 65 4.78 11.13 5.80
C GLU A 65 4.39 12.61 5.87
N ALA A 66 5.36 13.53 5.87
CA ALA A 66 5.08 14.96 5.87
C ALA A 66 4.32 15.40 4.62
N GLU A 67 4.67 14.87 3.45
CA GLU A 67 3.97 15.17 2.20
C GLU A 67 2.56 14.55 2.17
N LEU A 68 2.40 13.33 2.68
CA LEU A 68 1.09 12.69 2.84
C LEU A 68 0.20 13.51 3.79
N ASP A 69 0.74 14.01 4.90
CA ASP A 69 -0.02 14.88 5.81
C ASP A 69 -0.40 16.22 5.17
N ARG A 70 0.48 16.76 4.31
CA ARG A 70 0.20 17.99 3.56
C ARG A 70 -0.91 17.79 2.52
N LEU A 71 -0.90 16.65 1.83
CA LEU A 71 -1.88 16.30 0.80
C LEU A 71 -3.21 15.81 1.39
N HIS A 72 -3.16 15.16 2.55
CA HIS A 72 -4.28 14.49 3.21
C HIS A 72 -4.30 14.84 4.71
N PRO A 73 -4.65 16.09 5.08
CA PRO A 73 -4.66 16.53 6.48
C PRO A 73 -5.57 15.69 7.38
N GLU A 74 -6.61 15.06 6.82
CA GLU A 74 -7.51 14.14 7.51
C GLU A 74 -6.78 12.94 8.15
N ARG A 75 -5.61 12.54 7.62
CA ARG A 75 -4.77 11.48 8.21
C ARG A 75 -4.32 11.81 9.62
N LEU A 76 -4.21 13.09 9.98
CA LEU A 76 -3.77 13.51 11.30
C LEU A 76 -4.78 13.13 12.39
N ALA A 77 -6.08 13.16 12.08
CA ALA A 77 -7.13 12.73 13.01
C ALA A 77 -7.00 11.24 13.38
N LEU A 78 -6.42 10.43 12.49
CA LEU A 78 -6.21 8.99 12.71
C LEU A 78 -5.06 8.69 13.69
N ARG A 79 -4.25 9.69 14.05
CA ARG A 79 -3.11 9.53 14.97
C ARG A 79 -3.50 9.72 16.44
N GLY A 80 -4.77 10.01 16.74
CA GLY A 80 -5.26 10.16 18.12
C GLY A 80 -5.08 8.88 18.93
N THR A 81 -4.42 8.96 20.09
CA THR A 81 -4.17 7.81 20.97
C THR A 81 -5.04 7.77 22.21
N ASP A 82 -5.83 8.82 22.46
CA ASP A 82 -6.79 8.88 23.55
C ASP A 82 -8.22 8.56 23.05
N PRO A 83 -9.19 8.29 23.96
CA PRO A 83 -10.55 7.96 23.55
C PRO A 83 -11.27 9.04 22.74
N ALA A 84 -10.88 10.32 22.84
CA ALA A 84 -11.50 11.41 22.09
C ALA A 84 -10.95 11.46 20.67
N GLY A 85 -9.62 11.42 20.52
CA GLY A 85 -8.94 11.35 19.24
C GLY A 85 -9.28 10.09 18.46
N LEU A 86 -9.42 8.94 19.13
CA LEU A 86 -9.88 7.71 18.46
C LEU A 86 -11.31 7.84 17.92
N ARG A 87 -12.21 8.52 18.64
CA ARG A 87 -13.58 8.79 18.17
C ARG A 87 -13.60 9.76 17.00
N GLU A 88 -12.77 10.79 17.04
CA GLU A 88 -12.59 11.74 15.93
C GLU A 88 -12.05 11.02 14.69
N GLY A 89 -10.96 10.27 14.85
CA GLY A 89 -10.38 9.48 13.76
C GLY A 89 -11.37 8.48 13.17
N TRP A 90 -12.17 7.81 14.00
CA TRP A 90 -13.24 6.92 13.50
C TRP A 90 -14.28 7.68 12.66
N ALA A 91 -14.76 8.82 13.15
CA ALA A 91 -15.71 9.65 12.40
C ALA A 91 -15.11 10.14 11.06
N THR A 92 -13.81 10.45 11.02
CA THR A 92 -13.10 10.77 9.79
C THR A 92 -13.10 9.60 8.80
N VAL A 93 -12.79 8.38 9.26
CA VAL A 93 -12.84 7.17 8.41
C VAL A 93 -14.25 6.93 7.88
N GLU A 94 -15.28 7.02 8.74
CA GLU A 94 -16.67 6.85 8.34
C GLU A 94 -17.08 7.87 7.28
N ALA A 95 -16.74 9.15 7.48
CA ALA A 95 -17.04 10.21 6.52
C ALA A 95 -16.33 10.01 5.19
N PHE A 96 -15.08 9.55 5.20
CA PHE A 96 -14.31 9.25 3.99
C PHE A 96 -14.91 8.10 3.18
N TRP A 97 -15.35 7.03 3.86
CA TRP A 97 -15.91 5.85 3.20
C TRP A 97 -17.39 5.96 2.84
N ALA A 98 -18.15 6.86 3.48
CA ALA A 98 -19.59 6.98 3.26
C ALA A 98 -19.99 7.12 1.78
N PRO A 99 -19.36 7.96 0.94
CA PRO A 99 -19.70 8.06 -0.48
C PRO A 99 -19.49 6.75 -1.24
N THR A 100 -18.39 6.04 -0.95
CA THR A 100 -18.10 4.73 -1.56
C THR A 100 -19.13 3.69 -1.15
N VAL A 101 -19.53 3.67 0.12
CA VAL A 101 -20.55 2.75 0.62
C VAL A 101 -21.92 3.05 0.03
N GLU A 102 -22.31 4.31 -0.07
CA GLU A 102 -23.57 4.73 -0.71
C GLU A 102 -23.61 4.36 -2.19
N LEU A 103 -22.52 4.62 -2.92
CA LEU A 103 -22.39 4.21 -4.31
C LEU A 103 -22.56 2.69 -4.45
N ALA A 104 -21.86 1.92 -3.62
CA ALA A 104 -21.91 0.47 -3.67
C ALA A 104 -23.30 -0.07 -3.34
N ARG A 105 -24.03 0.51 -2.38
CA ARG A 105 -25.43 0.14 -2.06
C ARG A 105 -26.38 0.31 -3.25
N GLY A 106 -26.11 1.26 -4.14
CA GLY A 106 -26.86 1.45 -5.38
C GLY A 106 -26.56 0.44 -6.49
N LEU A 107 -25.50 -0.37 -6.35
CA LEU A 107 -25.09 -1.33 -7.37
C LEU A 107 -25.89 -2.65 -7.28
N PRO A 108 -26.11 -3.34 -8.42
CA PRO A 108 -26.64 -4.70 -8.42
C PRO A 108 -25.81 -5.64 -7.54
N GLU A 109 -26.45 -6.65 -6.95
CA GLU A 109 -25.77 -7.65 -6.11
C GLU A 109 -24.58 -8.30 -6.82
N SER A 110 -24.72 -8.61 -8.12
CA SER A 110 -23.64 -9.20 -8.91
C SER A 110 -22.38 -8.32 -8.99
N ALA A 111 -22.56 -7.00 -9.04
CA ALA A 111 -21.43 -6.05 -9.06
C ALA A 111 -20.79 -5.93 -7.67
N ARG A 112 -21.57 -5.98 -6.59
CA ARG A 112 -21.05 -5.92 -5.21
C ARG A 112 -20.23 -7.16 -4.81
N GLN A 113 -20.53 -8.30 -5.42
CA GLN A 113 -19.81 -9.58 -5.22
C GLN A 113 -18.64 -9.77 -6.20
N GLN A 114 -18.43 -8.83 -7.12
CA GLN A 114 -17.37 -8.95 -8.12
C GLN A 114 -16.00 -8.69 -7.49
N ARG A 115 -15.05 -9.59 -7.77
CA ARG A 115 -13.62 -9.41 -7.48
C ARG A 115 -12.91 -8.86 -8.73
N VAL A 116 -11.92 -7.99 -8.53
CA VAL A 116 -11.15 -7.35 -9.60
C VAL A 116 -9.67 -7.46 -9.26
N ASP A 117 -8.82 -7.86 -10.21
CA ASP A 117 -7.36 -7.94 -10.04
C ASP A 117 -6.90 -8.71 -8.78
N ASP A 118 -7.52 -9.87 -8.54
CA ASP A 118 -7.32 -10.71 -7.34
C ASP A 118 -7.74 -10.06 -6.00
N GLU A 119 -8.21 -8.81 -6.00
CA GLU A 119 -8.70 -8.11 -4.81
C GLU A 119 -10.04 -8.68 -4.31
N TRP A 120 -10.37 -8.33 -3.07
CA TRP A 120 -11.65 -8.65 -2.44
C TRP A 120 -12.80 -7.88 -3.10
N SER A 121 -13.97 -8.52 -3.17
CA SER A 121 -15.19 -7.83 -3.54
C SER A 121 -15.60 -6.82 -2.47
N PHE A 122 -16.46 -5.85 -2.82
CA PHE A 122 -16.96 -4.88 -1.85
C PHE A 122 -17.62 -5.54 -0.64
N VAL A 123 -18.36 -6.63 -0.85
CA VAL A 123 -19.01 -7.39 0.24
C VAL A 123 -18.00 -8.09 1.14
N GLU A 124 -16.90 -8.60 0.59
CA GLU A 124 -15.86 -9.25 1.39
C GLU A 124 -15.03 -8.26 2.20
N THR A 125 -14.79 -7.06 1.66
CA THR A 125 -14.05 -5.99 2.34
C THR A 125 -14.75 -5.46 3.60
N LEU A 126 -16.08 -5.53 3.66
CA LEU A 126 -16.87 -5.01 4.78
C LEU A 126 -17.23 -6.05 5.86
N ARG A 127 -16.69 -7.26 5.78
CA ARG A 127 -16.88 -8.30 6.80
C ARG A 127 -15.87 -8.16 7.94
#